data_AF-A0A660LWL4-F1
#
_entry.id   AF-A0A660LWL4-F1
#
_cell.length_a   1.000
_cell.length_b   1.000
_cell.length_c   1.000
_cell.angle_alpha   90.00
_cell.angle_beta   90.00
_cell.angle_gamma   90.00
#
_symmetry.space_group_name_H-M   'P 1'
#
loop_
_entity.id
_entity.type
_entity.pdbx_description
1 polymer ?
#
loop_
_entity_poly.entity_id
_entity_poly.type
_entity_poly.pdbx_seq_one_letter_code
_entity_poly.pdbx_strand_id
1 'polypeptide(L)'
;MKFEVIKKDGNARRGVLTTAHSVIQTPVFMPVGTVGAVKSLDAFDMSEILDAKIILANTYHMYLRPGSKVVREFGGLHGFSKFERSFLTDSGGFQAFS
;
A
#
# COMPACT_ATOMS: atom_id res chain seq x y z
N MET A 1 14.17 5.03 4.36
CA MET A 1 13.17 5.79 3.58
C MET A 1 13.78 7.13 3.21
N LYS A 2 13.63 7.58 1.95
CA LYS A 2 14.14 8.87 1.47
C LYS A 2 13.07 9.55 0.62
N PHE A 3 12.82 10.84 0.84
CA PHE A 3 11.94 11.64 0.00
C PHE A 3 12.70 12.82 -0.59
N GLU A 4 12.57 13.01 -1.91
CA GLU A 4 13.27 14.05 -2.67
C GLU A 4 12.28 14.84 -3.50
N VAL A 5 12.36 16.17 -3.46
CA VAL A 5 11.56 17.05 -4.32
C VAL A 5 12.39 17.38 -5.56
N ILE A 6 11.91 16.94 -6.73
CA ILE A 6 12.57 17.17 -8.04
C ILE A 6 12.25 18.58 -8.55
N LYS A 7 10.99 18.99 -8.45
CA LYS A 7 10.53 20.28 -8.99
C LYS A 7 9.36 20.81 -8.16
N LYS A 8 9.27 22.13 -8.08
CA LYS A 8 8.13 22.85 -7.48
C LYS A 8 7.50 23.78 -8.50
N ASP A 9 6.20 23.98 -8.36
CA ASP A 9 5.42 25.01 -9.07
C ASP A 9 4.36 25.53 -8.10
N GLY A 10 4.59 26.72 -7.53
CA GLY A 10 3.84 27.19 -6.36
C GLY A 10 3.86 26.17 -5.21
N ASN A 11 2.66 25.74 -4.80
CA ASN A 11 2.48 24.72 -3.75
C ASN A 11 2.58 23.27 -4.27
N ALA A 12 2.57 23.06 -5.60
CA ALA A 12 2.70 21.74 -6.19
C ALA A 12 4.15 21.25 -6.14
N ARG A 13 4.33 19.95 -5.91
CA ARG A 13 5.65 19.32 -5.76
C ARG A 13 5.68 18.01 -6.54
N ARG A 14 6.63 17.91 -7.47
CA ARG A 14 7.04 16.62 -8.06
C ARG A 14 8.18 16.06 -7.23
N GLY A 15 8.08 14.80 -6.86
CA GLY A 15 9.08 14.17 -6.01
C GLY A 15 9.19 12.67 -6.20
N VAL A 16 10.12 12.08 -5.46
CA VAL A 16 10.38 10.64 -5.42
C VAL A 16 10.45 10.20 -3.96
N LEU A 17 9.66 9.20 -3.61
CA LEU A 17 9.73 8.49 -2.34
C LEU A 17 10.35 7.12 -2.58
N THR A 18 11.53 6.89 -2.00
CA THR A 18 12.20 5.59 -2.01
C THR A 18 11.97 4.89 -0.67
N THR A 19 11.31 3.75 -0.73
CA THR A 19 11.10 2.82 0.39
C THR A 19 11.99 1.59 0.21
N ALA A 20 11.88 0.60 1.10
CA ALA A 20 12.58 -0.67 0.95
C ALA A 20 12.10 -1.49 -0.27
N HIS A 21 10.84 -1.31 -0.68
CA HIS A 21 10.20 -2.16 -1.69
C HIS A 21 9.84 -1.42 -2.98
N SER A 22 9.96 -0.09 -3.04
CA SER A 22 9.57 0.68 -4.23
C SER A 22 10.24 2.04 -4.34
N VAL A 23 10.33 2.52 -5.57
CA VAL A 23 10.59 3.93 -5.92
C VAL A 23 9.28 4.51 -6.45
N ILE A 24 8.73 5.49 -5.74
CA ILE A 24 7.37 6.02 -5.98
C ILE A 24 7.49 7.47 -6.46
N GLN A 25 6.93 7.77 -7.63
CA GLN A 25 6.80 9.15 -8.11
C GLN A 25 5.63 9.83 -7.39
N THR A 26 5.81 11.06 -6.91
CA THR A 26 4.74 11.86 -6.29
C THR A 26 4.41 13.09 -7.15
N PRO A 27 3.14 13.50 -7.30
CA PRO A 27 1.95 13.00 -6.57
C PRO A 27 1.54 11.58 -6.97
N VAL A 28 1.07 10.79 -6.00
CA VAL A 28 0.68 9.38 -6.20
C VAL A 28 -0.73 9.15 -5.68
N PHE A 29 -1.51 8.37 -6.43
CA PHE A 29 -2.78 7.81 -5.97
C PHE A 29 -2.55 6.37 -5.54
N MET A 30 -3.05 5.99 -4.37
CA MET A 30 -2.88 4.65 -3.80
C MET A 30 -4.21 3.88 -3.89
N PRO A 31 -4.25 2.77 -4.66
CA PRO A 31 -5.36 1.83 -4.59
C PRO A 31 -5.53 1.27 -3.17
N VAL A 32 -6.78 1.05 -2.75
CA VAL A 32 -7.12 0.62 -1.38
C VAL A 32 -7.48 -0.87 -1.37
N GLY A 33 -6.73 -1.63 -0.58
CA GLY A 33 -6.98 -3.04 -0.28
C GLY A 33 -7.62 -3.20 1.10
N THR A 34 -8.86 -3.66 1.14
CA THR A 34 -9.64 -3.79 2.38
C THR A 34 -9.26 -5.05 3.18
N VAL A 35 -8.93 -6.16 2.53
CA VAL A 35 -8.53 -7.42 3.19
C VAL A 35 -7.26 -7.98 2.54
N GLY A 36 -6.22 -7.14 2.46
CA GLY A 36 -4.95 -7.54 1.85
C GLY A 36 -4.99 -7.69 0.32
N ALA A 37 -6.15 -7.43 -0.31
CA ALA A 37 -6.32 -7.39 -1.76
C ALA A 37 -7.21 -6.20 -2.16
N VAL A 38 -6.95 -5.66 -3.35
CA VAL A 38 -7.81 -4.65 -3.98
C VAL A 38 -9.01 -5.38 -4.61
N LYS A 39 -10.21 -4.86 -4.41
CA LYS A 39 -11.43 -5.56 -4.83
C LYS A 39 -11.41 -5.78 -6.36
N SER A 40 -11.64 -7.03 -6.76
CA SER A 40 -11.68 -7.48 -8.16
C SER A 40 -10.36 -7.45 -8.93
N LEU A 41 -9.22 -7.16 -8.28
CA LEU A 41 -7.91 -7.12 -8.91
C LEU A 41 -6.93 -7.99 -8.11
N ASP A 42 -6.15 -8.81 -8.82
CA ASP A 42 -5.12 -9.62 -8.20
C ASP A 42 -3.76 -8.88 -8.14
N ALA A 43 -2.74 -9.53 -7.56
CA ALA A 43 -1.42 -8.93 -7.44
C ALA A 43 -0.77 -8.62 -8.80
N PHE A 44 -1.08 -9.42 -9.83
CA PHE A 44 -0.56 -9.22 -11.18
C PHE A 44 -1.21 -8.00 -11.84
N ASP A 45 -2.53 -7.86 -11.73
CA ASP A 45 -3.24 -6.67 -12.23
C ASP A 45 -2.67 -5.40 -11.58
N MET A 46 -2.40 -5.47 -10.28
CA MET A 46 -1.84 -4.37 -9.52
C MET A 46 -0.42 -4.00 -9.93
N SER A 47 0.45 -4.98 -10.14
CA SER A 47 1.87 -4.74 -10.43
C SER A 47 2.15 -4.51 -11.91
N GLU A 48 1.51 -5.26 -12.81
CA GLU A 48 1.84 -5.29 -14.22
C GLU A 48 0.89 -4.45 -15.08
N ILE A 49 -0.41 -4.41 -14.74
CA ILE A 49 -1.40 -3.66 -15.54
C ILE A 49 -1.48 -2.21 -15.05
N LEU A 50 -1.67 -2.00 -13.75
CA LEU A 50 -1.79 -0.66 -13.16
C LEU A 50 -0.45 -0.02 -12.82
N ASP A 51 0.62 -0.82 -12.80
CA ASP A 51 1.95 -0.42 -12.34
C ASP A 51 1.96 0.29 -10.97
N ALA A 52 1.07 -0.12 -10.06
CA ALA A 52 0.97 0.49 -8.74
C ALA A 52 2.28 0.26 -7.96
N LYS A 53 2.96 1.35 -7.58
CA LYS A 53 4.20 1.29 -6.77
C LYS A 53 3.91 1.21 -5.27
N ILE A 54 2.70 1.57 -4.87
CA ILE A 54 2.28 1.54 -3.48
C ILE A 54 0.76 1.35 -3.39
N ILE A 55 0.30 0.54 -2.45
CA ILE A 55 -1.12 0.37 -2.14
C ILE A 55 -1.39 0.60 -0.66
N LEU A 56 -2.61 1.03 -0.33
CA LEU A 56 -3.07 1.16 1.05
C LEU A 56 -3.70 -0.16 1.49
N ALA A 57 -3.23 -0.75 2.58
CA ALA A 57 -3.86 -1.91 3.21
C ALA A 57 -4.58 -1.49 4.48
N ASN A 58 -5.84 -1.90 4.62
CA ASN A 58 -6.64 -1.59 5.79
C ASN A 58 -6.29 -2.53 6.96
N THR A 59 -5.79 -1.97 8.05
CA THR A 59 -5.38 -2.75 9.23
C THR A 59 -6.59 -3.27 10.01
N TYR A 60 -7.68 -2.50 10.10
CA TYR A 60 -8.86 -2.90 10.88
C TYR A 60 -9.46 -4.21 10.38
N HIS A 61 -9.73 -4.31 9.08
CA HIS A 61 -10.29 -5.51 8.49
C HIS A 61 -9.32 -6.69 8.56
N MET A 62 -8.04 -6.47 8.25
CA MET A 62 -7.00 -7.51 8.33
C MET A 62 -6.82 -8.06 9.75
N TYR A 63 -6.94 -7.19 10.76
CA TYR A 63 -6.89 -7.57 12.17
C TYR A 63 -8.09 -8.43 12.58
N LEU A 64 -9.30 -8.11 12.11
CA LEU A 64 -10.50 -8.89 12.43
C LEU A 64 -10.54 -10.23 11.69
N ARG A 65 -10.25 -10.22 10.38
CA ARG A 65 -10.20 -11.41 9.51
C ARG A 65 -9.22 -11.15 8.37
N PRO A 66 -8.15 -11.94 8.21
CA PRO A 66 -7.90 -13.25 8.84
C PRO A 66 -7.24 -13.20 10.22
N GLY A 67 -6.79 -12.02 10.68
CA GLY A 67 -6.05 -11.85 11.93
C GLY A 67 -4.54 -11.84 11.74
N SER A 68 -3.84 -11.09 12.60
CA SER A 68 -2.40 -10.82 12.45
C SER A 68 -1.52 -12.06 12.56
N LYS A 69 -1.93 -13.08 13.33
CA LYS A 69 -1.20 -14.36 13.44
C LYS A 69 -1.17 -15.10 12.11
N VAL A 70 -2.32 -15.21 11.44
CA VAL A 70 -2.43 -15.85 10.13
C VAL A 70 -1.61 -15.08 9.10
N VAL A 71 -1.73 -13.75 9.05
CA VAL A 71 -0.91 -12.92 8.14
C VAL A 71 0.58 -13.16 8.37
N ARG A 72 1.02 -13.28 9.62
CA ARG A 72 2.42 -13.56 9.96
C ARG A 72 2.87 -14.94 9.48
N GLU A 73 2.05 -15.98 9.68
CA GLU A 73 2.35 -17.35 9.21
C GLU A 73 2.52 -17.44 7.70
N PHE A 74 1.81 -16.60 6.95
CA PHE A 74 1.93 -16.50 5.49
C PHE A 74 3.09 -15.62 5.00
N GLY A 75 4.01 -15.22 5.89
CA GLY A 75 5.16 -14.39 5.53
C GLY A 75 4.88 -12.89 5.57
N GLY A 76 3.91 -12.45 6.37
CA GLY A 76 3.51 -11.05 6.46
C GLY A 76 2.59 -10.63 5.32
N LEU A 77 2.37 -9.32 5.19
CA LEU A 77 1.39 -8.77 4.26
C LEU A 77 1.76 -9.03 2.79
N HIS A 78 3.05 -8.93 2.45
CA HIS A 78 3.57 -9.28 1.13
C HIS A 78 3.35 -10.76 0.82
N GLY A 79 3.72 -11.66 1.73
CA GLY A 79 3.54 -13.10 1.53
C GLY A 79 2.08 -13.54 1.41
N PHE A 80 1.19 -12.88 2.16
CA PHE A 80 -0.26 -13.11 2.14
C PHE A 80 -0.93 -12.58 0.86
N SER A 81 -0.60 -11.37 0.42
CA SER A 81 -1.22 -10.71 -0.74
C SER A 81 -0.55 -11.05 -2.08
N LYS A 82 0.70 -11.55 -2.04
CA LYS A 82 1.60 -11.71 -3.19
C LYS A 82 1.97 -10.39 -3.90
N PHE A 83 1.64 -9.25 -3.31
CA PHE A 83 2.05 -7.96 -3.83
C PHE A 83 3.41 -7.58 -3.22
N GLU A 84 4.45 -7.59 -4.05
CA GLU A 84 5.85 -7.44 -3.62
C GLU A 84 6.32 -5.97 -3.50
N ARG A 85 5.44 -5.00 -3.78
CA ARG A 85 5.77 -3.57 -3.75
C ARG A 85 5.34 -2.92 -2.42
N SER A 86 5.38 -1.60 -2.33
CA SER A 86 5.19 -0.91 -1.05
C SER A 86 3.75 -0.99 -0.54
N PHE A 87 3.62 -1.15 0.76
CA PHE A 87 2.36 -0.97 1.48
C PHE A 87 2.39 0.28 2.33
N LEU A 88 1.28 0.99 2.36
CA LEU A 88 0.92 1.89 3.45
C LEU A 88 -0.21 1.23 4.24
N THR A 89 0.02 0.95 5.52
CA THR A 89 -1.06 0.46 6.40
C THR A 89 -1.66 1.63 7.15
N ASP A 90 -2.98 1.75 7.14
CA ASP A 90 -3.66 2.69 8.04
C ASP A 90 -3.64 2.16 9.48
N SER A 91 -4.04 2.96 10.46
CA SER A 91 -4.10 2.54 11.86
C SER A 91 -5.37 1.78 12.22
N GLY A 92 -6.39 1.81 11.36
CA GLY A 92 -7.73 1.29 11.65
C GLY A 92 -8.58 2.18 12.58
N GLY A 93 -8.05 3.29 13.08
CA GLY A 93 -8.73 4.14 14.06
C GLY A 93 -9.99 4.82 13.53
N PHE A 94 -10.02 5.15 12.23
CA PHE A 94 -11.22 5.70 11.59
C PHE A 94 -12.35 4.66 11.52
N GLN A 95 -12.03 3.43 11.13
CA GLN A 95 -12.98 2.33 10.99
C GLN A 95 -13.47 1.78 12.33
N ALA A 96 -12.67 1.94 13.40
CA ALA A 96 -13.11 1.63 14.75
C ALA A 96 -14.19 2.60 15.25
N PHE A 97 -14.27 3.81 14.68
CA PHE A 97 -15.24 4.83 15.05
C PHE A 97 -16.48 4.86 14.15
N SER A 98 -16.34 4.47 12.87
CA SER A 98 -17.38 4.56 11.84
C SER A 98 -18.33 3.36 11.78
#